data_AF-A0A485B3I9-F1
#
_entry.id   AF-A0A485B3I9-F1
#
_cell.length_a   1.000
_cell.length_b   1.000
_cell.length_c   1.000
_cell.angle_alpha   90.00
_cell.angle_beta   90.00
_cell.angle_gamma   90.00
#
_symmetry.space_group_name_H-M   'P 1'
#
loop_
_entity.id
_entity.type
_entity.pdbx_description
1 polymer ?
#
loop_
_entity_poly.entity_id
_entity_poly.type
_entity_poly.pdbx_seq_one_letter_code
_entity_poly.pdbx_strand_id
1 'polypeptide(L)'
;MCFSCMMVICPVQRLSLIILKANFRLEHVNSKIARVNVLPSSSYPLKSLDDYESRRLLSWILIDPDARTSYESIGHYQKLNGYEKGGYRQWEFEFTPPPLQSVSFEVRGRFDKQTRSMLVYEIASLKNIQAALPDEVQFFHPKLREYVRGEGEGAVSLVAERPHVHSVHDGADASANTTPVLLRAPAVVFEFSKAFHTRKVAEKKQEGSKGKADDGVGSQASEDVSTEESVTGGVLPSAEWTAETDDTDDLHLYANKFDCFQSMLDQLVVAHGCVIRSMKLHKLPKLYRCNRHLLLDGNPRCLAVVEVESQNQIFHILEVDTSDGICSLSTLLLRLTSQQGWEEQLKLLQEELTQKSLHWPSKRLKTLCGKKGYSGIPHPQTRSVDKGKLPEESIEHWAARFHSWMSTI
;
A
#
# COMPACT_ATOMS: atom_id res chain seq x y z
N MET A 1 -26.92 9.10 -6.06
CA MET A 1 -25.99 8.17 -6.74
C MET A 1 -24.51 8.28 -6.33
N CYS A 2 -24.09 9.17 -5.42
CA CYS A 2 -22.67 9.60 -5.42
C CYS A 2 -21.79 9.06 -4.27
N PHE A 3 -22.31 8.80 -3.06
CA PHE A 3 -21.59 8.01 -2.04
C PHE A 3 -21.62 6.50 -2.35
N SER A 4 -22.65 6.10 -3.09
CA SER A 4 -22.84 4.77 -3.70
C SER A 4 -21.61 4.33 -4.47
N CYS A 5 -21.06 5.17 -5.35
CA CYS A 5 -19.92 4.78 -6.17
C CYS A 5 -18.68 4.43 -5.33
N MET A 6 -18.43 5.07 -4.19
CA MET A 6 -17.31 4.69 -3.33
C MET A 6 -17.52 3.32 -2.66
N MET A 7 -18.76 3.01 -2.22
CA MET A 7 -19.07 1.72 -1.60
C MET A 7 -19.39 0.59 -2.61
N VAL A 8 -19.69 0.95 -3.87
CA VAL A 8 -20.13 0.07 -4.97
C VAL A 8 -19.09 0.00 -6.11
N ILE A 9 -17.98 0.75 -6.10
CA ILE A 9 -16.88 0.62 -7.10
C ILE A 9 -15.58 0.09 -6.47
N CYS A 10 -15.45 0.13 -5.13
CA CYS A 10 -14.37 -0.59 -4.45
C CYS A 10 -14.44 -2.12 -4.70
N PRO A 11 -13.36 -2.88 -4.41
CA PRO A 11 -13.39 -4.36 -4.39
C PRO A 11 -14.46 -4.95 -3.44
N VAL A 12 -15.14 -4.08 -2.72
CA VAL A 12 -16.34 -4.23 -1.90
C VAL A 12 -17.63 -4.44 -2.73
N GLN A 13 -17.60 -4.40 -4.08
CA GLN A 13 -18.74 -4.78 -4.95
C GLN A 13 -19.38 -6.11 -4.54
N ARG A 14 -18.55 -7.11 -4.18
CA ARG A 14 -18.99 -8.44 -3.73
C ARG A 14 -19.64 -8.47 -2.34
N LEU A 15 -19.52 -7.40 -1.55
CA LEU A 15 -20.12 -7.31 -0.22
C LEU A 15 -21.49 -6.63 -0.25
N SER A 16 -21.85 -5.96 -1.36
CA SER A 16 -23.08 -5.15 -1.43
C SER A 16 -24.38 -5.96 -1.38
N LEU A 17 -24.31 -7.26 -1.72
CA LEU A 17 -25.40 -8.24 -1.59
C LEU A 17 -25.25 -9.15 -0.35
N ILE A 18 -24.10 -9.10 0.34
CA ILE A 18 -23.73 -10.11 1.33
C ILE A 18 -23.51 -9.47 2.71
N ILE A 19 -24.16 -10.05 3.72
CA ILE A 19 -24.01 -9.66 5.12
C ILE A 19 -22.51 -9.68 5.47
N LEU A 20 -21.91 -8.54 5.85
CA LEU A 20 -20.48 -8.44 6.22
C LEU A 20 -20.06 -9.52 7.22
N LYS A 21 -20.96 -9.90 8.14
CA LYS A 21 -20.77 -10.96 9.14
C LYS A 21 -20.56 -12.37 8.55
N ALA A 22 -20.97 -12.62 7.30
CA ALA A 22 -20.74 -13.88 6.60
C ALA A 22 -19.33 -13.99 6.01
N ASN A 23 -18.64 -12.85 5.85
CA ASN A 23 -17.31 -12.75 5.25
C ASN A 23 -16.22 -12.41 6.28
N PHE A 24 -16.56 -11.67 7.33
CA PHE A 24 -15.61 -11.15 8.30
C PHE A 24 -16.10 -11.33 9.73
N ARG A 25 -15.17 -11.70 10.62
CA ARG A 25 -15.35 -11.69 12.07
C ARG A 25 -14.38 -10.70 12.70
N LEU A 26 -14.92 -9.78 13.49
CA LEU A 26 -14.12 -8.85 14.27
C LEU A 26 -13.75 -9.44 15.63
N GLU A 27 -12.52 -9.18 16.05
CA GLU A 27 -11.97 -9.56 17.33
C GLU A 27 -11.24 -8.33 17.91
N HIS A 28 -11.56 -7.94 19.14
CA HIS A 28 -10.83 -6.87 19.83
C HIS A 28 -9.69 -7.53 20.61
N VAL A 29 -8.46 -7.36 20.12
CA VAL A 29 -7.27 -7.94 20.76
C VAL A 29 -6.98 -7.18 22.06
N ASN A 30 -7.07 -5.85 22.01
CA ASN A 30 -7.04 -4.96 23.17
C ASN A 30 -7.66 -3.58 22.78
N SER A 31 -7.56 -2.58 23.66
CA SER A 31 -8.14 -1.25 23.43
C SER A 31 -7.52 -0.47 22.26
N LYS A 32 -6.33 -0.84 21.80
CA LYS A 32 -5.58 -0.19 20.71
C LYS A 32 -5.49 -1.04 19.44
N ILE A 33 -5.92 -2.29 19.50
CA ILE A 33 -5.74 -3.25 18.40
C ILE A 33 -7.02 -4.03 18.16
N ALA A 34 -7.54 -3.95 16.94
CA ALA A 34 -8.58 -4.85 16.45
C ALA A 34 -8.01 -5.81 15.40
N ARG A 35 -8.66 -6.97 15.27
CA ARG A 35 -8.37 -7.96 14.24
C ARG A 35 -9.61 -8.25 13.41
N VAL A 36 -9.46 -8.13 12.11
CA VAL A 36 -10.39 -8.57 11.07
C VAL A 36 -9.98 -9.98 10.66
N ASN A 37 -10.80 -10.97 11.02
CA ASN A 37 -10.65 -12.35 10.59
C ASN A 37 -11.50 -12.57 9.33
N VAL A 38 -10.84 -12.74 8.18
CA VAL A 38 -11.51 -13.09 6.93
C VAL A 38 -11.88 -14.57 6.97
N LEU A 39 -13.17 -14.87 6.84
CA LEU A 39 -13.72 -16.21 6.99
C LEU A 39 -13.42 -17.07 5.75
N PRO A 40 -13.28 -18.41 5.89
CA PRO A 40 -13.05 -19.31 4.74
C PRO A 40 -14.15 -19.26 3.67
N SER A 41 -15.37 -18.90 4.07
CA SER A 41 -16.53 -18.69 3.19
C SER A 41 -16.48 -17.37 2.42
N SER A 42 -15.53 -16.48 2.75
CA SER A 42 -15.46 -15.16 2.17
C SER A 42 -15.10 -15.23 0.68
N SER A 43 -15.86 -14.50 -0.14
CA SER A 43 -15.52 -14.24 -1.54
C SER A 43 -14.53 -13.09 -1.70
N TYR A 44 -14.08 -12.48 -0.58
CA TYR A 44 -13.11 -11.40 -0.58
C TYR A 44 -11.74 -11.92 -1.05
N PRO A 45 -11.17 -11.33 -2.13
CA PRO A 45 -9.94 -11.84 -2.71
C PRO A 45 -8.74 -11.65 -1.77
N LEU A 46 -7.92 -12.70 -1.62
CA LEU A 46 -6.72 -12.62 -0.79
C LEU A 46 -5.74 -11.53 -1.26
N LYS A 47 -5.64 -11.31 -2.58
CA LYS A 47 -4.75 -10.29 -3.15
C LYS A 47 -5.19 -8.87 -2.81
N SER A 48 -6.48 -8.63 -2.60
CA SER A 48 -6.97 -7.33 -2.13
C SER A 48 -6.50 -7.03 -0.71
N LEU A 49 -6.14 -8.03 0.09
CA LEU A 49 -5.47 -7.82 1.38
C LEU A 49 -4.01 -7.39 1.24
N ASP A 50 -3.37 -7.51 0.08
CA ASP A 50 -2.04 -6.95 -0.14
C ASP A 50 -2.10 -5.43 -0.36
N ASP A 51 -3.24 -4.94 -0.87
CA ASP A 51 -3.47 -3.53 -1.13
C ASP A 51 -3.62 -2.74 0.18
N TYR A 52 -2.77 -1.73 0.35
CA TYR A 52 -2.68 -0.96 1.58
C TYR A 52 -3.91 -0.07 1.76
N GLU A 53 -4.32 0.59 0.68
CA GLU A 53 -5.44 1.52 0.61
C GLU A 53 -6.77 0.78 0.85
N SER A 54 -6.97 -0.36 0.19
CA SER A 54 -8.15 -1.22 0.40
C SER A 54 -8.26 -1.69 1.86
N ARG A 55 -7.15 -2.06 2.51
CA ARG A 55 -7.18 -2.46 3.94
C ARG A 55 -7.64 -1.32 4.84
N ARG A 56 -7.23 -0.08 4.57
CA ARG A 56 -7.64 1.08 5.38
C ARG A 56 -9.10 1.41 5.20
N LEU A 57 -9.59 1.43 3.96
CA LEU A 57 -11.01 1.62 3.70
C LEU A 57 -11.87 0.50 4.30
N LEU A 58 -11.46 -0.76 4.13
CA LEU A 58 -12.17 -1.91 4.69
C LEU A 58 -12.16 -1.89 6.23
N SER A 59 -11.08 -1.41 6.85
CA SER A 59 -11.03 -1.21 8.31
C SER A 59 -12.11 -0.26 8.78
N TRP A 60 -12.27 0.89 8.09
CA TRP A 60 -13.33 1.86 8.38
C TRP A 60 -14.72 1.24 8.24
N ILE A 61 -15.01 0.61 7.09
CA ILE A 61 -16.32 0.00 6.83
C ILE A 61 -16.68 -1.08 7.86
N LEU A 62 -15.70 -1.89 8.30
CA LEU A 62 -15.99 -3.02 9.18
C LEU A 62 -16.10 -2.62 10.66
N ILE A 63 -15.26 -1.69 11.13
CA ILE A 63 -15.08 -1.42 12.57
C ILE A 63 -15.87 -0.20 13.01
N ASP A 64 -15.89 0.87 12.22
CA ASP A 64 -16.62 2.09 12.57
C ASP A 64 -18.14 1.81 12.56
N PRO A 65 -18.85 2.00 13.67
CA PRO A 65 -20.28 1.65 13.75
C PRO A 65 -21.15 2.39 12.75
N ASP A 66 -20.83 3.66 12.47
CA ASP A 66 -21.62 4.50 11.58
C ASP A 66 -21.37 4.15 10.12
N ALA A 67 -20.10 3.99 9.74
CA ALA A 67 -19.73 3.55 8.39
C ALA A 67 -20.29 2.17 8.09
N ARG A 68 -20.22 1.25 9.08
CA ARG A 68 -20.79 -0.09 8.97
C ARG A 68 -22.30 -0.06 8.82
N THR A 69 -23.00 0.71 9.65
CA THR A 69 -24.47 0.83 9.59
C THR A 69 -24.89 1.40 8.23
N SER A 70 -24.17 2.42 7.75
CA SER A 70 -24.39 2.98 6.41
C SER A 70 -24.20 1.93 5.33
N TYR A 71 -23.13 1.16 5.38
CA TYR A 71 -22.86 0.10 4.41
C TYR A 71 -23.95 -0.99 4.43
N GLU A 72 -24.29 -1.50 5.61
CA GLU A 72 -25.30 -2.56 5.78
C GLU A 72 -26.72 -2.08 5.40
N SER A 73 -26.98 -0.77 5.40
CA SER A 73 -28.27 -0.20 4.98
C SER A 73 -28.59 -0.42 3.50
N ILE A 74 -27.58 -0.54 2.63
CA ILE A 74 -27.76 -0.87 1.19
C ILE A 74 -28.54 -2.17 1.06
N GLY A 75 -28.02 -3.26 1.65
CA GLY A 75 -28.65 -4.57 1.60
C GLY A 75 -29.98 -4.61 2.38
N HIS A 76 -30.13 -3.76 3.40
CA HIS A 76 -31.39 -3.62 4.12
C HIS A 76 -32.50 -3.04 3.21
N TYR A 77 -32.25 -1.91 2.55
CA TYR A 77 -33.23 -1.28 1.66
C TYR A 77 -33.49 -2.09 0.39
N GLN A 78 -32.48 -2.76 -0.17
CA GLN A 78 -32.69 -3.69 -1.27
C GLN A 78 -33.71 -4.79 -0.89
N LYS A 79 -33.59 -5.35 0.31
CA LYS A 79 -34.51 -6.38 0.81
C LYS A 79 -35.90 -5.81 1.10
N LEU A 80 -35.98 -4.64 1.73
CA LEU A 80 -37.24 -4.02 2.14
C LEU A 80 -38.03 -3.44 0.96
N ASN A 81 -37.37 -2.68 0.10
CA ASN A 81 -37.99 -1.85 -0.94
C ASN A 81 -37.88 -2.47 -2.35
N GLY A 82 -37.06 -3.51 -2.52
CA GLY A 82 -36.98 -4.22 -3.79
C GLY A 82 -38.27 -4.97 -4.13
N TYR A 83 -38.45 -5.28 -5.40
CA TYR A 83 -39.57 -6.08 -5.90
C TYR A 83 -39.12 -6.99 -7.05
N GLU A 84 -39.82 -8.10 -7.26
CA GLU A 84 -39.53 -9.01 -8.38
C GLU A 84 -40.24 -8.55 -9.65
N LYS A 85 -39.51 -8.44 -10.76
CA LYS A 85 -40.08 -8.17 -12.09
C LYS A 85 -39.30 -8.91 -13.16
N GLY A 86 -39.96 -9.84 -13.85
CA GLY A 86 -39.37 -10.61 -14.95
C GLY A 86 -38.25 -11.57 -14.51
N GLY A 87 -38.31 -12.10 -13.28
CA GLY A 87 -37.27 -12.97 -12.72
C GLY A 87 -36.06 -12.24 -12.15
N TYR A 88 -36.08 -10.91 -12.15
CA TYR A 88 -35.04 -10.07 -11.57
C TYR A 88 -35.58 -9.26 -10.39
N ARG A 89 -34.79 -9.17 -9.33
CA ARG A 89 -35.01 -8.24 -8.23
C ARG A 89 -34.66 -6.83 -8.69
N GLN A 90 -35.66 -5.96 -8.81
CA GLN A 90 -35.48 -4.54 -9.10
C GLN A 90 -35.60 -3.72 -7.81
N TRP A 91 -34.80 -2.67 -7.70
CA TRP A 91 -34.87 -1.73 -6.60
C TRP A 91 -34.25 -0.40 -7.01
N GLU A 92 -34.74 0.70 -6.43
CA GLU A 92 -34.07 1.99 -6.51
C GLU A 92 -32.95 1.99 -5.47
N PHE A 93 -31.73 2.30 -5.90
CA PHE A 93 -30.58 2.30 -5.00
C PHE A 93 -30.80 3.31 -3.86
N GLU A 94 -30.79 2.80 -2.63
CA GLU A 94 -31.01 3.58 -1.42
C GLU A 94 -30.08 3.09 -0.31
N PHE A 95 -29.59 4.03 0.50
CA PHE A 95 -28.78 3.77 1.68
C PHE A 95 -28.87 4.95 2.65
N THR A 96 -28.65 4.70 3.93
CA THR A 96 -28.51 5.72 4.96
C THR A 96 -27.03 6.11 5.05
N PRO A 97 -26.62 7.35 4.71
CA PRO A 97 -25.22 7.75 4.84
C PRO A 97 -24.77 7.82 6.30
N PRO A 98 -23.47 7.66 6.60
CA PRO A 98 -22.97 7.86 7.95
C PRO A 98 -23.02 9.36 8.32
N PRO A 99 -22.85 9.75 9.58
CA PRO A 99 -22.63 11.13 9.95
C PRO A 99 -21.37 11.67 9.26
N LEU A 100 -21.52 12.75 8.50
CA LEU A 100 -20.44 13.36 7.69
C LEU A 100 -20.12 14.77 8.18
N GLN A 101 -20.23 14.98 9.49
CA GLN A 101 -19.91 16.24 10.13
C GLN A 101 -18.42 16.54 9.91
N SER A 102 -18.11 17.75 9.44
CA SER A 102 -16.74 18.20 9.14
C SER A 102 -16.04 17.52 7.96
N VAL A 103 -16.72 16.62 7.22
CA VAL A 103 -16.19 16.02 6.01
C VAL A 103 -16.33 17.00 4.84
N SER A 104 -15.23 17.25 4.14
CA SER A 104 -15.25 18.05 2.91
C SER A 104 -15.30 17.17 1.69
N PHE A 105 -16.13 17.55 0.72
CA PHE A 105 -16.31 16.82 -0.53
C PHE A 105 -15.73 17.61 -1.69
N GLU A 106 -14.99 16.93 -2.56
CA GLU A 106 -14.76 17.39 -3.92
C GLU A 106 -15.73 16.64 -4.84
N VAL A 107 -16.54 17.40 -5.57
CA VAL A 107 -17.63 16.85 -6.38
C VAL A 107 -17.64 17.46 -7.77
N ARG A 108 -18.07 16.66 -8.75
CA ARG A 108 -18.44 17.15 -10.08
C ARG A 108 -19.95 17.10 -10.21
N GLY A 109 -20.55 18.19 -10.68
CA GLY A 109 -22.00 18.31 -10.73
C GLY A 109 -22.47 19.64 -11.28
N ARG A 110 -23.79 19.82 -11.28
CA ARG A 110 -24.45 21.07 -11.65
C ARG A 110 -24.96 21.77 -10.39
N PHE A 111 -24.42 22.94 -10.11
CA PHE A 111 -24.89 23.81 -9.04
C PHE A 111 -25.99 24.73 -9.56
N ASP A 112 -27.15 24.72 -8.90
CA ASP A 112 -28.19 25.70 -9.08
C ASP A 112 -28.11 26.78 -8.01
N LYS A 113 -27.74 28.00 -8.44
CA LYS A 113 -27.60 29.16 -7.57
C LYS A 113 -28.93 29.62 -6.97
N GLN A 114 -30.06 29.39 -7.66
CA GLN A 114 -31.37 29.87 -7.21
C GLN A 114 -31.85 29.08 -6.00
N THR A 115 -31.84 27.75 -6.11
CA THR A 115 -32.24 26.85 -5.03
C THR A 115 -31.11 26.58 -4.02
N ARG A 116 -29.89 27.06 -4.31
CA ARG A 116 -28.66 26.75 -3.57
C ARG A 116 -28.46 25.23 -3.42
N SER A 117 -28.84 24.48 -4.45
CA SER A 117 -28.76 23.02 -4.48
C SER A 117 -27.77 22.55 -5.55
N MET A 118 -27.24 21.35 -5.38
CA MET A 118 -26.31 20.76 -6.33
C MET A 118 -26.78 19.37 -6.72
N LEU A 119 -26.88 19.12 -8.03
CA LEU A 119 -26.95 17.78 -8.58
C LEU A 119 -25.53 17.27 -8.74
N VAL A 120 -25.12 16.34 -7.88
CA VAL A 120 -23.80 15.71 -7.94
C VAL A 120 -23.85 14.54 -8.92
N TYR A 121 -22.88 14.48 -9.82
CA TYR A 121 -22.65 13.35 -10.74
C TYR A 121 -21.58 12.41 -10.19
N GLU A 122 -20.52 12.97 -9.60
CA GLU A 122 -19.34 12.24 -9.14
C GLU A 122 -18.83 12.85 -7.83
N ILE A 123 -18.39 12.00 -6.90
CA ILE A 123 -17.54 12.40 -5.77
C ILE A 123 -16.12 12.02 -6.13
N ALA A 124 -15.25 13.02 -6.25
CA ALA A 124 -13.84 12.83 -6.54
C ALA A 124 -13.02 12.61 -5.25
N SER A 125 -13.39 13.29 -4.15
CA SER A 125 -12.72 13.10 -2.87
C SER A 125 -13.61 13.33 -1.65
N LEU A 126 -13.26 12.64 -0.56
CA LEU A 126 -13.82 12.81 0.78
C LEU A 126 -12.67 13.00 1.76
N LYS A 127 -12.63 14.15 2.43
CA LYS A 127 -11.52 14.47 3.35
C LYS A 127 -12.02 14.73 4.75
N ASN A 128 -11.10 14.58 5.72
CA ASN A 128 -11.35 14.74 7.14
C ASN A 128 -12.42 13.77 7.68
N ILE A 129 -12.40 12.52 7.20
CA ILE A 129 -13.30 11.45 7.68
C ILE A 129 -12.98 11.18 9.15
N GLN A 130 -13.97 11.32 10.02
CA GLN A 130 -13.88 10.94 11.42
C GLN A 130 -14.15 9.44 11.52
N ALA A 131 -13.10 8.66 11.74
CA ALA A 131 -13.21 7.21 11.83
C ALA A 131 -12.92 6.75 13.27
N ALA A 132 -13.90 6.09 13.89
CA ALA A 132 -13.79 5.48 15.21
C ALA A 132 -13.00 4.17 15.14
N LEU A 133 -11.69 4.29 14.88
CA LEU A 133 -10.78 3.16 14.68
C LEU A 133 -9.73 3.05 15.79
N PRO A 134 -9.31 1.82 16.13
CA PRO A 134 -8.15 1.59 17.00
C PRO A 134 -6.85 2.05 16.31
N ASP A 135 -5.76 2.12 17.06
CA ASP A 135 -4.46 2.56 16.54
C ASP A 135 -3.89 1.56 15.50
N GLU A 136 -4.20 0.26 15.63
CA GLU A 136 -3.80 -0.79 14.69
C GLU A 136 -4.96 -1.73 14.35
N VAL A 137 -5.08 -2.09 13.06
CA VAL A 137 -6.01 -3.10 12.55
C VAL A 137 -5.24 -4.25 11.88
N GLN A 138 -5.43 -5.46 12.39
CA GLN A 138 -4.79 -6.67 11.89
C GLN A 138 -5.73 -7.42 10.94
N PHE A 139 -5.25 -7.81 9.76
CA PHE A 139 -5.97 -8.65 8.81
C PHE A 139 -5.43 -10.06 8.85
N PHE A 140 -6.29 -10.99 9.26
CA PHE A 140 -5.99 -12.42 9.27
C PHE A 140 -6.83 -13.13 8.22
N HIS A 141 -6.22 -14.08 7.52
CA HIS A 141 -6.92 -15.02 6.64
C HIS A 141 -6.23 -16.40 6.76
N PRO A 142 -6.97 -17.53 6.88
CA PRO A 142 -6.38 -18.87 7.09
C PRO A 142 -5.38 -19.34 6.02
N LYS A 143 -5.49 -18.81 4.81
CA LYS A 143 -4.56 -19.04 3.68
C LYS A 143 -3.36 -18.07 3.62
N LEU A 144 -3.30 -17.03 4.47
CA LEU A 144 -2.10 -16.19 4.55
C LEU A 144 -0.93 -17.01 5.11
N ARG A 145 0.26 -16.72 4.59
CA ARG A 145 1.51 -17.37 4.95
C ARG A 145 2.57 -16.31 5.19
N GLU A 146 3.35 -16.49 6.23
CA GLU A 146 4.56 -15.71 6.47
C GLU A 146 5.71 -16.44 5.77
N TYR A 147 6.30 -15.82 4.75
CA TYR A 147 7.43 -16.42 4.05
C TYR A 147 8.70 -16.29 4.88
N VAL A 148 9.31 -17.42 5.21
CA VAL A 148 10.63 -17.49 5.85
C VAL A 148 11.64 -17.86 4.77
N ARG A 149 12.67 -17.04 4.61
CA ARG A 149 13.69 -17.21 3.58
C ARG A 149 14.47 -18.52 3.80
N GLY A 150 14.42 -19.40 2.80
CA GLY A 150 15.43 -20.45 2.61
C GLY A 150 16.61 -19.89 1.81
N GLU A 151 17.81 -20.44 2.01
CA GLU A 151 19.00 -20.11 1.22
C GLU A 151 18.83 -20.63 -0.22
N GLY A 152 18.30 -19.80 -1.11
CA GLY A 152 18.17 -20.15 -2.52
C GLY A 152 17.76 -18.95 -3.38
N GLU A 153 18.41 -18.80 -4.53
CA GLU A 153 17.95 -17.91 -5.60
C GLU A 153 16.77 -18.57 -6.31
N GLY A 154 15.55 -18.11 -6.00
CA GLY A 154 14.36 -18.54 -6.71
C GLY A 154 14.28 -17.87 -8.08
N ALA A 155 14.22 -18.67 -9.14
CA ALA A 155 13.93 -18.19 -10.49
C ALA A 155 12.48 -17.66 -10.59
N VAL A 156 12.29 -16.60 -11.37
CA VAL A 156 10.99 -16.01 -11.68
C VAL A 156 10.23 -16.94 -12.60
N SER A 157 9.04 -17.38 -12.21
CA SER A 157 8.11 -18.05 -13.12
C SER A 157 7.68 -17.06 -14.21
N LEU A 158 7.87 -17.43 -15.47
CA LEU A 158 7.36 -16.66 -16.61
C LEU A 158 5.84 -16.81 -16.65
N VAL A 159 5.12 -15.82 -16.11
CA VAL A 159 3.66 -15.74 -16.20
C VAL A 159 3.29 -15.14 -17.56
N ALA A 160 2.32 -15.75 -18.24
CA ALA A 160 1.63 -15.25 -19.43
C ALA A 160 1.43 -13.71 -19.42
N GLU A 161 1.87 -13.02 -20.48
CA GLU A 161 1.62 -11.60 -20.66
C GLU A 161 0.13 -11.35 -20.97
N ARG A 162 -0.55 -10.63 -20.08
CA ARG A 162 -1.94 -10.17 -20.30
C ARG A 162 -1.96 -8.74 -20.88
N PRO A 163 -2.81 -8.45 -21.88
CA PRO A 163 -2.96 -7.11 -22.48
C PRO A 163 -3.34 -6.01 -21.49
N HIS A 164 -3.07 -4.75 -21.86
CA HIS A 164 -3.37 -3.54 -21.06
C HIS A 164 -4.84 -3.13 -21.11
N VAL A 165 -5.55 -3.49 -22.17
CA VAL A 165 -6.97 -3.23 -22.36
C VAL A 165 -7.70 -4.53 -22.09
N HIS A 166 -8.79 -4.44 -21.34
CA HIS A 166 -9.62 -5.58 -20.98
C HIS A 166 -11.02 -5.40 -21.54
N SER A 167 -11.57 -6.47 -22.10
CA SER A 167 -12.96 -6.54 -22.52
C SER A 167 -13.78 -7.08 -21.34
N VAL A 168 -14.65 -6.24 -20.78
CA VAL A 168 -15.50 -6.61 -19.64
C VAL A 168 -16.81 -7.21 -20.17
N HIS A 169 -17.08 -8.47 -19.83
CA HIS A 169 -18.29 -9.19 -20.22
C HIS A 169 -19.25 -9.30 -19.03
N ASP A 170 -20.38 -8.61 -19.14
CA ASP A 170 -21.51 -8.68 -18.21
C ASP A 170 -22.37 -9.91 -18.56
N GLY A 171 -22.67 -10.78 -17.59
CA GLY A 171 -23.45 -12.02 -17.78
C GLY A 171 -22.69 -13.29 -18.19
N ALA A 172 -21.35 -13.28 -18.20
CA ALA A 172 -20.53 -14.50 -18.33
C ALA A 172 -19.93 -14.88 -16.98
N ASP A 173 -20.13 -16.11 -16.50
CA ASP A 173 -19.67 -16.52 -15.17
C ASP A 173 -18.15 -16.45 -15.00
N ALA A 174 -17.71 -15.82 -13.91
CA ALA A 174 -16.31 -15.82 -13.51
C ALA A 174 -15.91 -17.19 -12.95
N SER A 175 -14.67 -17.61 -13.19
CA SER A 175 -14.15 -18.88 -12.70
C SER A 175 -13.60 -18.74 -11.28
N ALA A 176 -13.97 -19.65 -10.38
CA ALA A 176 -13.33 -19.78 -9.07
C ALA A 176 -11.89 -20.30 -9.12
N ASN A 177 -11.48 -20.85 -10.27
CA ASN A 177 -10.16 -21.47 -10.47
C ASN A 177 -9.13 -20.51 -11.08
N THR A 178 -9.55 -19.33 -11.54
CA THR A 178 -8.66 -18.35 -12.17
C THR A 178 -8.30 -17.26 -11.17
N THR A 179 -7.11 -16.67 -11.36
CA THR A 179 -6.71 -15.50 -10.60
C THR A 179 -7.47 -14.27 -11.11
N PRO A 180 -8.11 -13.50 -10.22
CA PRO A 180 -8.78 -12.27 -10.61
C PRO A 180 -7.85 -11.26 -11.29
N VAL A 181 -8.41 -10.44 -12.17
CA VAL A 181 -7.74 -9.41 -12.96
C VAL A 181 -8.04 -8.05 -12.35
N LEU A 182 -7.01 -7.34 -11.93
CA LEU A 182 -7.15 -6.00 -11.38
C LEU A 182 -7.30 -4.97 -12.52
N LEU A 183 -8.46 -4.35 -12.62
CA LEU A 183 -8.79 -3.26 -13.52
C LEU A 183 -8.59 -1.91 -12.80
N ARG A 184 -8.11 -0.90 -13.55
CA ARG A 184 -7.93 0.47 -13.05
C ARG A 184 -9.13 1.33 -13.45
N ALA A 185 -9.82 1.89 -12.46
CA ALA A 185 -10.84 2.92 -12.65
C ALA A 185 -10.33 4.28 -12.13
N PRO A 186 -10.93 5.42 -12.52
CA PRO A 186 -10.72 6.69 -11.84
C PRO A 186 -10.93 6.52 -10.33
N ALA A 187 -9.92 6.84 -9.53
CA ALA A 187 -9.95 6.58 -8.10
C ALA A 187 -10.64 7.72 -7.33
N VAL A 188 -11.46 7.35 -6.35
CA VAL A 188 -11.99 8.25 -5.33
C VAL A 188 -10.93 8.39 -4.24
N VAL A 189 -10.56 9.62 -3.93
CA VAL A 189 -9.59 9.91 -2.87
C VAL A 189 -10.31 9.99 -1.52
N PHE A 190 -9.80 9.30 -0.51
CA PHE A 190 -10.27 9.42 0.86
C PHE A 190 -9.13 9.84 1.80
N GLU A 191 -9.46 10.61 2.83
CA GLU A 191 -8.51 11.08 3.83
C GLU A 191 -9.16 11.01 5.22
N PHE A 192 -8.55 10.23 6.12
CA PHE A 192 -8.96 10.15 7.51
C PHE A 192 -8.33 11.26 8.34
N SER A 193 -9.10 11.78 9.27
CA SER A 193 -8.64 12.78 10.25
C SER A 193 -7.58 12.26 11.22
N LYS A 194 -7.58 10.94 11.49
CA LYS A 194 -6.60 10.25 12.33
C LYS A 194 -5.97 9.11 11.54
N ALA A 195 -4.64 9.07 11.51
CA ALA A 195 -3.90 7.96 10.95
C ALA A 195 -3.95 6.72 11.85
N PHE A 196 -3.93 5.54 11.25
CA PHE A 196 -3.91 4.25 11.95
C PHE A 196 -3.15 3.22 11.10
N HIS A 197 -2.56 2.21 11.76
CA HIS A 197 -1.87 1.13 11.07
C HIS A 197 -2.83 0.06 10.59
N THR A 198 -2.51 -0.54 9.44
CA THR A 198 -3.05 -1.86 9.09
C THR A 198 -1.89 -2.82 8.87
N ARG A 199 -2.07 -4.10 9.17
CA ARG A 199 -1.08 -5.11 8.77
C ARG A 199 -1.71 -6.47 8.54
N LYS A 200 -1.11 -7.25 7.67
CA LYS A 200 -1.43 -8.68 7.54
C LYS A 200 -0.79 -9.46 8.68
N VAL A 201 -1.53 -10.42 9.20
CA VAL A 201 -1.06 -11.38 10.20
C VAL A 201 -1.28 -12.79 9.67
N ALA A 202 -0.23 -13.60 9.69
CA ALA A 202 -0.27 -15.01 9.31
C ALA A 202 0.15 -15.87 10.50
N GLU A 203 -0.59 -16.96 10.74
CA GLU A 203 -0.24 -17.93 11.80
C GLU A 203 0.76 -18.99 11.32
N LYS A 204 0.81 -19.23 10.00
CA LYS A 204 1.62 -20.29 9.39
C LYS A 204 2.83 -19.69 8.68
N LYS A 205 4.01 -20.18 9.05
CA LYS A 205 5.26 -19.95 8.33
C LYS A 205 5.35 -20.90 7.14
N GLN A 206 5.80 -20.39 6.00
CA GLN A 206 6.09 -21.19 4.81
C GLN A 206 7.57 -21.03 4.45
N GLU A 207 8.28 -22.15 4.35
CA GLU A 207 9.63 -22.18 3.80
C GLU A 207 9.58 -21.99 2.29
N GLY A 208 10.53 -21.22 1.74
CA GLY A 208 10.65 -21.02 0.31
C GLY A 208 10.85 -22.35 -0.43
N SER A 209 9.96 -22.64 -1.39
CA SER A 209 10.15 -23.76 -2.33
C SER A 209 11.35 -23.48 -3.23
N LYS A 210 12.22 -24.48 -3.43
CA LYS A 210 13.21 -24.46 -4.52
C LYS A 210 12.45 -24.45 -5.84
N GLY A 211 12.42 -23.30 -6.51
CA GLY A 211 11.77 -23.17 -7.81
C GLY A 211 12.38 -24.15 -8.82
N LYS A 212 11.57 -25.06 -9.37
CA LYS A 212 11.90 -25.73 -10.63
C LYS A 212 11.58 -24.75 -11.76
N ALA A 213 12.51 -24.62 -12.70
CA ALA A 213 12.22 -23.99 -13.98
C ALA A 213 11.11 -24.79 -14.66
N ASP A 214 10.04 -24.10 -15.04
CA ASP A 214 9.03 -24.65 -15.93
C ASP A 214 9.34 -24.14 -17.34
N ASP A 215 9.66 -25.04 -18.27
CA ASP A 215 10.01 -24.75 -19.66
C ASP A 215 8.74 -24.52 -20.53
N GLY A 216 7.75 -23.84 -19.94
CA GLY A 216 6.53 -23.45 -20.62
C GLY A 216 6.64 -22.03 -21.18
N VAL A 217 6.62 -21.89 -22.50
CA VAL A 217 6.42 -20.59 -23.17
C VAL A 217 5.10 -20.00 -22.66
N GLY A 218 5.18 -18.88 -21.93
CA GLY A 218 4.00 -18.16 -21.46
C GLY A 218 3.13 -17.77 -22.66
N SER A 219 1.96 -18.39 -22.79
CA SER A 219 0.93 -17.98 -23.74
C SER A 219 0.42 -16.57 -23.39
N GLN A 220 -0.20 -15.86 -24.33
CA GLN A 220 -0.93 -14.65 -23.96
C GLN A 220 -2.17 -15.02 -23.16
N ALA A 221 -2.33 -14.42 -21.98
CA ALA A 221 -3.54 -14.59 -21.19
C ALA A 221 -4.68 -13.82 -21.84
N SER A 222 -5.90 -14.37 -21.82
CA SER A 222 -7.09 -13.71 -22.38
C SER A 222 -7.27 -12.29 -21.83
N GLU A 223 -7.67 -11.38 -22.71
CA GLU A 223 -8.06 -9.99 -22.41
C GLU A 223 -9.45 -9.88 -21.78
N ASP A 224 -10.27 -10.92 -21.95
CA ASP A 224 -11.66 -10.97 -21.48
C ASP A 224 -11.71 -11.22 -19.97
N VAL A 225 -12.55 -10.44 -19.29
CA VAL A 225 -12.80 -10.52 -17.85
C VAL A 225 -14.29 -10.44 -17.57
N SER A 226 -14.73 -11.07 -16.48
CA SER A 226 -16.13 -11.09 -16.04
C SER A 226 -16.33 -10.26 -14.78
N THR A 227 -17.45 -9.55 -14.66
CA THR A 227 -17.89 -8.86 -13.43
C THR A 227 -18.72 -9.73 -12.49
N GLU A 228 -19.05 -10.97 -12.90
CA GLU A 228 -19.94 -11.87 -12.16
C GLU A 228 -19.24 -12.57 -10.98
N GLU A 229 -20.05 -13.21 -10.13
CA GLU A 229 -19.53 -14.03 -9.03
C GLU A 229 -18.72 -15.22 -9.55
N SER A 230 -17.64 -15.55 -8.83
CA SER A 230 -16.80 -16.68 -9.19
C SER A 230 -17.49 -18.00 -8.84
N VAL A 231 -17.82 -18.80 -9.86
CA VAL A 231 -18.44 -20.12 -9.72
C VAL A 231 -17.52 -21.23 -10.21
N THR A 232 -17.80 -22.46 -9.75
CA THR A 232 -17.11 -23.64 -10.26
C THR A 232 -17.64 -23.94 -11.66
N GLY A 233 -16.78 -23.88 -12.68
CA GLY A 233 -17.18 -24.03 -14.09
C GLY A 233 -17.24 -22.73 -14.88
N GLY A 234 -17.07 -21.56 -14.24
CA GLY A 234 -16.93 -20.29 -14.94
C GLY A 234 -15.70 -20.28 -15.87
N VAL A 235 -15.79 -19.50 -16.95
CA VAL A 235 -14.85 -19.56 -18.09
C VAL A 235 -13.91 -18.36 -18.12
N LEU A 236 -14.34 -17.22 -17.58
CA LEU A 236 -13.55 -15.99 -17.57
C LEU A 236 -12.91 -15.73 -16.20
N PRO A 237 -11.77 -15.03 -16.13
CA PRO A 237 -11.27 -14.49 -14.88
C PRO A 237 -12.16 -13.36 -14.35
N SER A 238 -12.36 -13.31 -13.04
CA SER A 238 -13.09 -12.20 -12.39
C SER A 238 -12.31 -10.90 -12.56
N ALA A 239 -13.00 -9.82 -12.90
CA ALA A 239 -12.50 -8.46 -12.80
C ALA A 239 -12.58 -7.98 -11.34
N GLU A 240 -11.55 -7.25 -10.89
CA GLU A 240 -11.51 -6.54 -9.61
C GLU A 240 -11.12 -5.10 -9.88
N TRP A 241 -11.85 -4.12 -9.36
CA TRP A 241 -11.47 -2.72 -9.53
C TRP A 241 -10.64 -2.25 -8.33
N THR A 242 -9.53 -1.57 -8.60
CA THR A 242 -8.95 -0.62 -7.63
C THR A 242 -9.35 0.77 -8.04
N ALA A 243 -10.12 1.44 -7.18
CA ALA A 243 -10.67 2.77 -7.44
C ALA A 243 -10.59 3.66 -6.20
N GLU A 244 -9.66 3.37 -5.29
CA GLU A 244 -9.51 4.08 -4.04
C GLU A 244 -8.06 4.54 -3.84
N THR A 245 -7.88 5.71 -3.25
CA THR A 245 -6.57 6.27 -2.92
C THR A 245 -6.65 6.94 -1.55
N ASP A 246 -5.71 6.59 -0.67
CA ASP A 246 -5.65 7.13 0.70
C ASP A 246 -4.63 8.28 0.77
N ASP A 247 -5.12 9.50 0.97
CA ASP A 247 -4.30 10.72 1.11
C ASP A 247 -4.00 11.06 2.59
N THR A 248 -4.37 10.19 3.54
CA THR A 248 -4.10 10.41 4.97
C THR A 248 -2.60 10.54 5.24
N ASP A 249 -2.19 11.64 5.89
CA ASP A 249 -0.82 11.79 6.38
C ASP A 249 -0.54 10.84 7.56
N ASP A 250 0.18 9.77 7.25
CA ASP A 250 0.52 8.69 8.15
C ASP A 250 2.04 8.43 8.21
N LEU A 251 2.87 9.29 7.62
CA LEU A 251 4.32 9.02 7.50
C LEU A 251 4.98 8.87 8.88
N HIS A 252 4.50 9.63 9.86
CA HIS A 252 4.94 9.56 11.26
C HIS A 252 4.78 8.16 11.87
N LEU A 253 3.84 7.34 11.38
CA LEU A 253 3.59 5.98 11.82
C LEU A 253 4.72 5.00 11.46
N TYR A 254 5.63 5.39 10.56
CA TYR A 254 6.76 4.55 10.12
C TYR A 254 8.13 5.10 10.56
N ALA A 255 8.16 6.24 11.24
CA ALA A 255 9.41 6.89 11.65
C ALA A 255 10.27 6.00 12.55
N ASN A 256 9.63 5.21 13.42
CA ASN A 256 10.29 4.30 14.35
C ASN A 256 11.15 3.21 13.65
N LYS A 257 10.92 2.96 12.36
CA LYS A 257 11.74 2.00 11.59
C LYS A 257 13.14 2.54 11.28
N PHE A 258 13.35 3.84 11.51
CA PHE A 258 14.61 4.53 11.25
C PHE A 258 15.32 4.93 12.55
N ASP A 259 14.96 4.40 13.72
CA ASP A 259 15.54 4.81 15.00
C ASP A 259 17.08 4.65 15.05
N CYS A 260 17.61 3.51 14.60
CA CYS A 260 19.07 3.31 14.54
C CYS A 260 19.75 4.27 13.56
N PHE A 261 19.06 4.61 12.45
CA PHE A 261 19.56 5.57 11.47
C PHE A 261 19.54 6.99 12.07
N GLN A 262 18.49 7.35 12.81
CA GLN A 262 18.40 8.62 13.53
C GLN A 262 19.53 8.75 14.57
N SER A 263 19.77 7.71 15.39
CA SER A 263 20.91 7.71 16.32
C SER A 263 22.24 7.95 15.61
N MET A 264 22.41 7.42 14.39
CA MET A 264 23.63 7.66 13.61
C MET A 264 23.73 9.11 13.12
N LEU A 265 22.62 9.72 12.70
CA LEU A 265 22.58 11.15 12.34
C LEU A 265 22.90 12.03 13.56
N ASP A 266 22.38 11.69 14.73
CA ASP A 266 22.67 12.41 15.97
C ASP A 266 24.18 12.34 16.30
N GLN A 267 24.79 11.16 16.12
CA GLN A 267 26.25 11.01 16.26
C GLN A 267 27.05 11.81 15.23
N LEU A 268 26.59 11.95 13.99
CA LEU A 268 27.21 12.84 13.00
C LEU A 268 27.20 14.31 13.47
N VAL A 269 26.11 14.75 14.09
CA VAL A 269 26.02 16.13 14.62
C VAL A 269 26.97 16.31 15.79
N VAL A 270 26.91 15.41 16.78
CA VAL A 270 27.64 15.54 18.04
C VAL A 270 29.15 15.34 17.87
N ALA A 271 29.56 14.27 17.18
CA ALA A 271 30.97 13.89 17.10
C ALA A 271 31.72 14.57 15.93
N HIS A 272 31.00 14.98 14.88
CA HIS A 272 31.61 15.47 13.64
C HIS A 272 31.17 16.89 13.23
N GLY A 273 30.32 17.55 14.03
CA GLY A 273 29.91 18.93 13.78
C GLY A 273 29.07 19.11 12.50
N CYS A 274 28.47 18.03 11.99
CA CYS A 274 27.54 18.11 10.86
C CYS A 274 26.24 18.81 11.29
N VAL A 275 25.54 19.43 10.33
CA VAL A 275 24.25 20.09 10.56
C VAL A 275 23.18 19.39 9.73
N ILE A 276 22.16 18.82 10.37
CA ILE A 276 20.99 18.29 9.67
C ILE A 276 20.10 19.46 9.25
N ARG A 277 19.98 19.70 7.94
CA ARG A 277 19.16 20.77 7.37
C ARG A 277 17.70 20.34 7.21
N SER A 278 17.47 19.10 6.82
CA SER A 278 16.12 18.53 6.75
C SER A 278 16.14 17.01 6.81
N MET A 279 15.02 16.42 7.24
CA MET A 279 14.75 15.00 7.17
C MET A 279 13.31 14.79 6.73
N LYS A 280 13.12 14.03 5.65
CA LYS A 280 11.79 13.75 5.07
C LYS A 280 11.64 12.26 4.79
N LEU A 281 10.51 11.70 5.22
CA LEU A 281 10.11 10.35 4.86
C LEU A 281 9.24 10.37 3.60
N HIS A 282 9.42 9.36 2.74
CA HIS A 282 8.61 9.16 1.53
C HIS A 282 8.19 7.71 1.45
N LYS A 283 6.92 7.43 1.13
CA LYS A 283 6.51 6.10 0.70
C LYS A 283 7.11 5.82 -0.68
N LEU A 284 7.66 4.63 -0.89
CA LEU A 284 8.10 4.23 -2.22
C LEU A 284 6.89 4.11 -3.17
N PRO A 285 7.04 4.48 -4.45
CA PRO A 285 5.91 4.54 -5.38
C PRO A 285 5.42 3.15 -5.76
N LYS A 286 4.09 3.00 -5.83
CA LYS A 286 3.43 1.82 -6.38
C LYS A 286 3.69 1.72 -7.87
N LEU A 287 4.43 0.70 -8.30
CA LEU A 287 4.70 0.42 -9.71
C LEU A 287 3.90 -0.79 -10.19
N TYR A 288 3.54 -0.78 -11.48
CA TYR A 288 2.80 -1.89 -12.09
C TYR A 288 3.54 -3.23 -11.93
N ARG A 289 2.83 -4.24 -11.42
CA ARG A 289 3.35 -5.61 -11.16
C ARG A 289 4.59 -5.66 -10.23
N CYS A 290 4.90 -4.61 -9.48
CA CYS A 290 6.03 -4.59 -8.56
C CYS A 290 5.57 -4.25 -7.13
N ASN A 291 5.68 -5.22 -6.24
CA ASN A 291 5.26 -5.09 -4.83
C ASN A 291 6.41 -4.67 -3.90
N ARG A 292 7.55 -4.22 -4.46
CA ARG A 292 8.74 -3.85 -3.68
C ARG A 292 8.56 -2.55 -2.88
N HIS A 293 7.55 -1.76 -3.24
CA HIS A 293 7.07 -0.61 -2.48
C HIS A 293 6.33 -1.00 -1.19
N LEU A 294 6.07 -2.29 -0.97
CA LEU A 294 5.48 -2.82 0.25
C LEU A 294 6.49 -3.68 1.04
N LEU A 295 6.26 -3.78 2.34
CA LEU A 295 6.85 -4.77 3.23
C LEU A 295 6.05 -6.09 3.19
N LEU A 296 6.60 -7.15 3.78
CA LEU A 296 5.93 -8.45 3.89
C LEU A 296 4.57 -8.40 4.60
N ASP A 297 4.43 -7.52 5.60
CA ASP A 297 3.18 -7.29 6.34
C ASP A 297 2.14 -6.47 5.53
N GLY A 298 2.53 -6.03 4.33
CA GLY A 298 1.72 -5.23 3.42
C GLY A 298 1.82 -3.73 3.64
N ASN A 299 2.56 -3.24 4.64
CA ASN A 299 2.71 -1.80 4.87
C ASN A 299 3.63 -1.14 3.82
N PRO A 300 3.50 0.18 3.58
CA PRO A 300 4.38 0.89 2.69
C PRO A 300 5.83 0.81 3.16
N ARG A 301 6.73 0.53 2.22
CA ARG A 301 8.17 0.69 2.41
C ARG A 301 8.51 2.16 2.25
N CYS A 302 9.21 2.71 3.25
CA CYS A 302 9.57 4.12 3.26
C CYS A 302 11.05 4.35 2.88
N LEU A 303 11.34 5.54 2.39
CA LEU A 303 12.67 6.09 2.15
C LEU A 303 12.83 7.35 3.01
N ALA A 304 13.81 7.36 3.90
CA ALA A 304 14.26 8.57 4.55
C ALA A 304 15.26 9.30 3.65
N VAL A 305 15.06 10.61 3.50
CA VAL A 305 15.93 11.52 2.75
C VAL A 305 16.35 12.63 3.69
N VAL A 306 17.65 12.71 3.94
CA VAL A 306 18.24 13.66 4.90
C VAL A 306 19.19 14.58 4.15
N GLU A 307 19.03 15.88 4.33
CA GLU A 307 19.99 16.88 3.87
C GLU A 307 20.93 17.22 5.03
N VAL A 308 22.23 17.04 4.81
CA VAL A 308 23.27 17.24 5.82
C VAL A 308 24.30 18.21 5.28
N GLU A 309 24.64 19.21 6.07
CA GLU A 309 25.76 20.09 5.78
C GLU A 309 26.99 19.68 6.60
N SER A 310 28.12 19.59 5.91
CA SER A 310 29.43 19.34 6.52
C SER A 310 30.49 20.11 5.75
N GLN A 311 31.37 20.84 6.46
CA GLN A 311 32.45 21.63 5.86
C GLN A 311 31.98 22.56 4.71
N ASN A 312 30.83 23.24 4.92
CA ASN A 312 30.18 24.12 3.93
C ASN A 312 29.76 23.42 2.62
N GLN A 313 29.66 22.08 2.62
CA GLN A 313 29.12 21.30 1.53
C GLN A 313 27.82 20.62 1.93
N ILE A 314 26.90 20.51 0.97
CA ILE A 314 25.60 19.85 1.17
C ILE A 314 25.67 18.41 0.63
N PHE A 315 25.33 17.48 1.50
CA PHE A 315 25.19 16.06 1.22
C PHE A 315 23.76 15.61 1.43
N HIS A 316 23.38 14.53 0.75
CA HIS A 316 22.11 13.84 0.98
C HIS A 316 22.37 12.41 1.44
N ILE A 317 21.70 11.99 2.51
CA ILE A 317 21.73 10.61 3.00
C ILE A 317 20.36 9.97 2.77
N LEU A 318 20.35 8.84 2.09
CA LEU A 318 19.15 8.12 1.70
C LEU A 318 19.15 6.74 2.35
N GLU A 319 18.13 6.46 3.15
CA GLU A 319 17.96 5.19 3.87
C GLU A 319 16.61 4.55 3.53
N VAL A 320 16.63 3.29 3.11
CA VAL A 320 15.42 2.54 2.75
C VAL A 320 15.02 1.64 3.91
N ASP A 321 13.73 1.63 4.23
CA ASP A 321 13.16 0.67 5.17
C ASP A 321 13.40 -0.76 4.66
N THR A 322 14.25 -1.51 5.37
CA THR A 322 14.58 -2.91 5.11
C THR A 322 14.19 -3.80 6.29
N SER A 323 13.24 -3.36 7.13
CA SER A 323 12.88 -4.04 8.38
C SER A 323 12.34 -5.46 8.18
N ASP A 324 11.84 -5.77 6.99
CA ASP A 324 11.36 -7.10 6.60
C ASP A 324 12.47 -8.06 6.12
N GLY A 325 13.71 -7.58 6.01
CA GLY A 325 14.89 -8.40 5.72
C GLY A 325 14.93 -9.04 4.34
N ILE A 326 14.08 -8.61 3.40
CA ILE A 326 13.99 -9.20 2.06
C ILE A 326 15.20 -8.86 1.17
N CYS A 327 15.85 -7.74 1.44
CA CYS A 327 17.06 -7.28 0.78
C CYS A 327 17.94 -6.56 1.80
N SER A 328 19.26 -6.73 1.64
CA SER A 328 20.23 -5.86 2.31
C SER A 328 20.62 -4.78 1.33
N LEU A 329 20.35 -3.53 1.69
CA LEU A 329 20.66 -2.35 0.89
C LEU A 329 21.48 -1.42 1.77
N SER A 330 22.62 -0.94 1.28
CA SER A 330 23.43 0.04 2.00
C SER A 330 22.72 1.39 2.09
N THR A 331 23.05 2.18 3.12
CA THR A 331 22.64 3.58 3.18
C THR A 331 23.44 4.38 2.17
N LEU A 332 22.77 5.23 1.40
CA LEU A 332 23.40 5.94 0.29
C LEU A 332 23.75 7.36 0.69
N LEU A 333 25.02 7.74 0.52
CA LEU A 333 25.50 9.11 0.64
C LEU A 333 25.67 9.71 -0.76
N LEU A 334 25.13 10.90 -0.98
CA LEU A 334 25.17 11.62 -2.25
C LEU A 334 25.71 13.04 -2.06
N ARG A 335 26.51 13.50 -3.02
CA ARG A 335 26.80 14.91 -3.27
C ARG A 335 26.32 15.25 -4.67
N LEU A 336 25.25 16.02 -4.75
CA LEU A 336 24.64 16.40 -6.03
C LEU A 336 25.53 17.39 -6.78
N THR A 337 25.60 17.24 -8.10
CA THR A 337 26.27 18.21 -8.99
C THR A 337 25.48 19.51 -9.14
N SER A 338 24.15 19.44 -9.02
CA SER A 338 23.23 20.57 -8.99
C SER A 338 22.08 20.25 -8.05
N GLN A 339 21.65 21.25 -7.28
CA GLN A 339 20.45 21.16 -6.43
C GLN A 339 19.16 21.40 -7.23
N GLN A 340 19.28 21.96 -8.44
CA GLN A 340 18.13 22.33 -9.24
C GLN A 340 17.39 21.09 -9.74
N GLY A 341 16.07 21.02 -9.48
CA GLY A 341 15.24 19.89 -9.87
C GLY A 341 15.43 18.63 -9.02
N TRP A 342 16.05 18.72 -7.84
CA TRP A 342 16.28 17.56 -6.97
C TRP A 342 15.00 16.78 -6.67
N GLU A 343 13.88 17.45 -6.39
CA GLU A 343 12.61 16.78 -6.08
C GLU A 343 12.09 15.89 -7.22
N GLU A 344 12.20 16.35 -8.48
CA GLU A 344 11.83 15.56 -9.65
C GLU A 344 12.79 14.38 -9.85
N GLN A 345 14.08 14.61 -9.66
CA GLN A 345 15.09 13.55 -9.76
C GLN A 345 14.94 12.50 -8.65
N LEU A 346 14.53 12.90 -7.45
CA LEU A 346 14.23 12.02 -6.34
C LEU A 346 13.04 11.10 -6.65
N LYS A 347 11.97 11.64 -7.26
CA LYS A 347 10.83 10.81 -7.72
C LYS A 347 11.28 9.74 -8.72
N LEU A 348 12.05 10.11 -9.74
CA LEU A 348 12.60 9.16 -10.72
C LEU A 348 13.55 8.15 -10.07
N LEU A 349 14.32 8.58 -9.06
CA LEU A 349 15.19 7.70 -8.29
C LEU A 349 14.38 6.65 -7.50
N GLN A 350 13.29 7.06 -6.86
CA GLN A 350 12.38 6.18 -6.10
C GLN A 350 11.69 5.15 -7.02
N GLU A 351 11.26 5.57 -8.22
CA GLU A 351 10.71 4.68 -9.24
C GLU A 351 11.75 3.65 -9.70
N GLU A 352 12.95 4.08 -10.08
CA GLU A 352 14.00 3.15 -10.51
C GLU A 352 14.47 2.20 -9.40
N LEU A 353 14.56 2.69 -8.16
CA LEU A 353 14.87 1.88 -6.98
C LEU A 353 13.84 0.76 -6.82
N THR A 354 12.55 1.10 -6.92
CA THR A 354 11.44 0.15 -6.79
C THR A 354 11.44 -0.84 -7.96
N GLN A 355 11.66 -0.36 -9.19
CA GLN A 355 11.70 -1.18 -10.40
C GLN A 355 12.87 -2.19 -10.38
N LYS A 356 14.04 -1.78 -9.85
CA LYS A 356 15.23 -2.63 -9.72
C LYS A 356 15.22 -3.51 -8.47
N SER A 357 14.05 -3.81 -7.92
CA SER A 357 13.92 -4.66 -6.73
C SER A 357 14.79 -4.20 -5.55
N LEU A 358 14.74 -2.90 -5.25
CA LEU A 358 15.44 -2.27 -4.12
C LEU A 358 16.97 -2.29 -4.25
N HIS A 359 17.47 -2.02 -5.47
CA HIS A 359 18.88 -1.78 -5.73
C HIS A 359 19.10 -0.34 -6.17
N TRP A 360 20.16 0.29 -5.65
CA TRP A 360 20.52 1.65 -6.01
C TRP A 360 20.79 1.80 -7.53
N PRO A 361 20.12 2.72 -8.24
CA PRO A 361 20.23 2.83 -9.69
C PRO A 361 21.51 3.56 -10.11
N SER A 362 22.63 2.83 -10.17
CA SER A 362 23.98 3.38 -10.44
C SER A 362 24.10 4.28 -11.69
N LYS A 363 23.32 4.03 -12.75
CA LYS A 363 23.32 4.88 -13.95
C LYS A 363 22.80 6.29 -13.63
N ARG A 364 21.65 6.40 -12.96
CA ARG A 364 21.07 7.67 -12.52
C ARG A 364 21.96 8.36 -11.49
N LEU A 365 22.50 7.62 -10.53
CA LEU A 365 23.40 8.18 -9.52
C LEU A 365 24.65 8.81 -10.14
N LYS A 366 25.25 8.17 -11.16
CA LYS A 366 26.36 8.75 -11.93
C LYS A 366 25.98 10.04 -12.65
N THR A 367 24.76 10.15 -13.16
CA THR A 367 24.27 11.37 -13.80
C THR A 367 24.06 12.49 -12.77
N LEU A 368 23.49 12.19 -11.60
CA LEU A 368 23.18 13.18 -10.57
C LEU A 368 24.41 13.68 -9.82
N CYS A 369 25.36 12.79 -9.52
CA CYS A 369 26.46 13.07 -8.61
C CYS A 369 27.84 13.00 -9.30
N GLY A 370 27.91 12.57 -10.56
CA GLY A 370 29.17 12.20 -11.19
C GLY A 370 29.72 10.87 -10.69
N LYS A 371 30.86 10.43 -11.24
CA LYS A 371 31.43 9.09 -10.95
C LYS A 371 31.89 8.89 -9.49
N LYS A 372 32.23 9.96 -8.79
CA LYS A 372 32.76 9.93 -7.41
C LYS A 372 31.83 10.62 -6.39
N GLY A 373 30.69 11.16 -6.82
CA GLY A 373 29.80 11.92 -5.94
C GLY A 373 28.81 11.09 -5.14
N TYR A 374 28.91 9.76 -5.15
CA TYR A 374 28.02 8.92 -4.36
C TYR A 374 28.76 7.69 -3.80
N SER A 375 28.30 7.22 -2.64
CA SER A 375 28.82 6.00 -2.03
C SER A 375 27.73 5.27 -1.25
N GLY A 376 27.70 3.95 -1.35
CA GLY A 376 26.87 3.10 -0.51
C GLY A 376 27.64 2.68 0.74
N ILE A 377 27.19 3.12 1.90
CA ILE A 377 27.83 2.85 3.19
C ILE A 377 27.12 1.63 3.83
N PRO A 378 27.82 0.51 4.01
CA PRO A 378 27.20 -0.70 4.57
C PRO A 378 26.74 -0.50 6.01
N HIS A 379 25.61 -1.08 6.39
CA HIS A 379 25.15 -1.11 7.78
C HIS A 379 26.14 -1.81 8.71
N PRO A 380 26.18 -1.43 10.00
CA PRO A 380 26.90 -2.20 11.01
C PRO A 380 26.38 -3.65 11.09
N GLN A 381 27.28 -4.60 11.35
CA GLN A 381 26.90 -5.99 11.52
C GLN A 381 26.33 -6.21 12.92
N THR A 382 25.08 -6.65 12.99
CA THR A 382 24.47 -7.11 14.25
C THR A 382 24.65 -8.61 14.43
N ARG A 383 24.95 -9.05 15.66
CA ARG A 383 24.87 -10.47 16.02
C ARG A 383 23.40 -10.92 15.90
N SER A 384 23.18 -12.16 15.49
CA SER A 384 21.84 -12.70 15.15
C SER A 384 20.82 -12.64 16.30
N VAL A 385 21.28 -12.49 17.54
CA VAL A 385 20.47 -12.44 18.77
C VAL A 385 19.87 -11.05 19.03
N ASP A 386 20.47 -9.99 18.48
CA ASP A 386 20.11 -8.58 18.73
C ASP A 386 19.52 -7.89 17.49
N LYS A 387 18.76 -8.63 16.67
CA LYS A 387 18.15 -8.08 15.45
C LYS A 387 17.31 -6.85 15.78
N GLY A 388 17.74 -5.68 15.29
CA GLY A 388 17.05 -4.40 15.45
C GLY A 388 17.62 -3.47 16.53
N LYS A 389 18.69 -3.85 17.24
CA LYS A 389 19.39 -2.95 18.17
C LYS A 389 20.89 -2.94 17.87
N LEU A 390 21.42 -1.76 17.51
CA LEU A 390 22.85 -1.56 17.33
C LEU A 390 23.49 -1.11 18.65
N PRO A 391 24.62 -1.69 19.06
CA PRO A 391 25.44 -1.15 20.14
C PRO A 391 25.88 0.29 19.81
N GLU A 392 26.03 1.14 20.84
CA GLU A 392 26.43 2.54 20.68
C GLU A 392 27.74 2.69 19.89
N GLU A 393 28.76 1.92 20.22
CA GLU A 393 30.05 1.88 19.48
C GLU A 393 29.86 1.56 17.99
N SER A 394 28.90 0.69 17.64
CA SER A 394 28.59 0.37 16.24
C SER A 394 27.95 1.55 15.51
N ILE A 395 27.14 2.35 16.21
CA ILE A 395 26.52 3.57 15.68
C ILE A 395 27.58 4.65 15.49
N GLU A 396 28.49 4.84 16.44
CA GLU A 396 29.61 5.77 16.34
C GLU A 396 30.53 5.43 15.15
N HIS A 397 30.92 4.16 15.01
CA HIS A 397 31.69 3.71 13.84
C HIS A 397 30.94 3.89 12.52
N TRP A 398 29.62 3.80 12.54
CA TRP A 398 28.81 4.07 11.36
C TRP A 398 28.86 5.54 10.96
N ALA A 399 28.65 6.45 11.91
CA ALA A 399 28.77 7.89 11.72
C ALA A 399 30.18 8.28 11.24
N ALA A 400 31.23 7.71 11.85
CA ALA A 400 32.61 7.95 11.43
C ALA A 400 32.87 7.57 9.97
N ARG A 401 32.29 6.46 9.48
CA ARG A 401 32.37 6.08 8.06
C ARG A 401 31.69 7.11 7.15
N PHE A 402 30.51 7.62 7.53
CA PHE A 402 29.85 8.70 6.79
C PHE A 402 30.72 9.95 6.71
N HIS A 403 31.23 10.42 7.85
CA HIS A 403 32.08 11.61 7.89
C HIS A 403 33.37 11.44 7.06
N SER A 404 34.00 10.27 7.12
CA SER A 404 35.17 9.95 6.30
C SER A 404 34.87 10.04 4.79
N TRP A 405 33.71 9.52 4.36
CA TRP A 405 33.28 9.63 2.97
C TRP A 405 32.94 11.07 2.57
N MET A 406 32.24 11.82 3.42
CA MET A 406 31.95 13.24 3.17
C MET A 406 33.23 14.07 2.99
N SER A 407 34.30 13.72 3.69
CA SER A 407 35.61 14.39 3.55
C SER A 407 36.37 13.99 2.28
N THR A 408 35.99 12.88 1.64
CA THR A 408 36.70 12.32 0.48
C THR A 408 36.02 12.64 -0.84
N ILE A 409 34.68 12.74 -0.83
CA ILE A 409 33.86 13.05 -2.00
C ILE A 409 33.95 14.53 -2.27
#